data_AF-A0A7W0L9D5-F1
#
_entry.id   AF-A0A7W0L9D5-F1
#
_cell.length_a   1.000
_cell.length_b   1.000
_cell.length_c   1.000
_cell.angle_alpha   90.00
_cell.angle_beta   90.00
_cell.angle_gamma   90.00
#
_symmetry.space_group_name_H-M   'P 1'
#
loop_
_entity.id
_entity.type
_entity.pdbx_description
1 polymer ?
#
loop_
_entity_poly.entity_id
_entity_poly.type
_entity_poly.pdbx_seq_one_letter_code
_entity_poly.pdbx_strand_id
1 'polypeptide(L)'
;MSDLLTTPGSGRGPAGSLRHLGRALTGALVSVALVVVLSFFLFRVLPGDPVLTMTRGRPVGAQQIAELRAQLGLDRSLPAQFAGYLADLLHGDLG
;
A
#
# COMPACT_ATOMS: atom_id res chain seq x y z
N MET A 1 -43.68 17.93 43.85
CA MET A 1 -42.37 17.66 44.49
C MET A 1 -41.63 16.68 43.59
N SER A 2 -40.85 17.14 42.60
CA SER A 2 -39.42 17.53 42.76
C SER A 2 -38.66 16.34 43.35
N ASP A 3 -37.84 15.59 42.64
CA ASP A 3 -36.77 15.98 41.72
C ASP A 3 -36.52 14.80 40.77
N LEU A 4 -36.42 14.99 39.45
CA LEU A 4 -35.15 15.34 38.81
C LEU A 4 -33.96 14.60 39.46
N LEU A 5 -33.96 13.27 39.34
CA LEU A 5 -32.72 12.49 39.23
C LEU A 5 -32.00 12.94 37.95
N THR A 6 -31.43 14.14 38.07
CA THR A 6 -30.41 14.71 37.22
C THR A 6 -29.29 13.70 37.19
N THR A 7 -29.26 12.88 36.15
CA THR A 7 -28.07 12.12 35.83
C THR A 7 -26.98 13.17 35.58
N PRO A 8 -25.86 13.14 36.33
CA PRO A 8 -24.78 14.07 36.06
C PRO A 8 -24.25 13.75 34.65
N GLY A 9 -24.51 14.68 33.72
CA GLY A 9 -23.93 14.66 32.38
C GLY A 9 -22.41 14.69 32.52
N SER A 10 -21.79 13.53 32.34
CA SER A 10 -20.33 13.39 32.36
C SER A 10 -19.74 14.06 31.12
N GLY A 11 -19.35 15.33 31.28
CA GLY A 11 -18.56 16.07 30.31
C GLY A 11 -17.17 15.46 30.15
N ARG A 12 -17.02 14.49 29.24
CA ARG A 12 -15.71 14.06 28.76
C ARG A 12 -15.11 15.19 27.92
N GLY A 13 -14.14 15.90 28.48
CA GLY A 13 -13.46 17.01 27.81
C GLY A 13 -12.76 16.60 26.50
N PRO A 14 -12.71 17.49 25.48
CA PRO A 14 -12.22 17.20 24.13
C PRO A 14 -10.71 16.90 24.02
N ALA A 15 -9.94 17.09 25.11
CA ALA A 15 -8.50 16.93 25.13
C ALA A 15 -8.02 15.49 24.91
N GLY A 16 -8.81 14.49 25.29
CA GLY A 16 -8.51 13.06 25.02
C GLY A 16 -8.80 12.65 23.58
N SER A 17 -9.83 13.26 22.96
CA SER A 17 -10.35 12.88 21.65
C SER A 17 -9.35 13.10 20.52
N LEU A 18 -8.62 14.22 20.53
CA LEU A 18 -7.59 14.54 19.52
C LEU A 18 -6.42 13.55 19.56
N ARG A 19 -6.02 13.13 20.76
CA ARG A 19 -4.93 12.17 20.96
C ARG A 19 -5.35 10.74 20.56
N HIS A 20 -6.62 10.40 20.79
CA HIS A 20 -7.21 9.16 20.28
C HIS A 20 -7.36 9.18 18.75
N LEU A 21 -7.75 10.31 18.16
CA LEU A 21 -7.87 10.48 16.71
C LEU A 21 -6.51 10.36 16.01
N GLY A 22 -5.48 11.03 16.56
CA GLY A 22 -4.11 10.91 16.07
C GLY A 22 -3.62 9.47 16.08
N ARG A 23 -3.84 8.73 17.19
CA ARG A 23 -3.46 7.32 17.29
C ARG A 23 -4.23 6.42 16.33
N ALA A 24 -5.53 6.68 16.14
CA ALA A 24 -6.35 5.92 15.20
C ALA A 24 -5.91 6.16 13.74
N LEU A 25 -5.61 7.41 13.38
CA LEU A 25 -5.08 7.77 12.07
C LEU A 25 -3.70 7.15 11.81
N THR A 26 -2.81 7.15 12.80
CA THR A 26 -1.51 6.46 12.68
C THR A 26 -1.69 4.96 12.47
N GLY A 27 -2.59 4.32 13.23
CA GLY A 27 -2.90 2.90 13.06
C GLY A 27 -3.46 2.57 11.67
N ALA A 28 -4.37 3.41 11.16
CA ALA A 28 -4.92 3.27 9.81
C ALA A 28 -3.83 3.45 8.74
N LEU A 29 -2.98 4.46 8.85
CA LEU A 29 -1.87 4.70 7.92
C LEU A 29 -0.91 3.51 7.87
N VAL A 30 -0.53 2.98 9.05
CA VAL A 30 0.36 1.82 9.16
C VAL A 30 -0.29 0.59 8.54
N SER A 31 -1.59 0.37 8.76
CA SER A 31 -2.31 -0.76 8.16
C SER A 31 -2.33 -0.66 6.64
N VAL A 32 -2.63 0.52 6.09
CA VAL A 32 -2.61 0.74 4.63
C VAL A 32 -1.20 0.55 4.08
N ALA A 33 -0.19 1.14 4.72
CA ALA A 33 1.21 0.98 4.31
C ALA A 33 1.63 -0.50 4.32
N LEU A 34 1.23 -1.26 5.34
CA LEU A 34 1.50 -2.69 5.41
C LEU A 34 0.84 -3.45 4.25
N VAL A 35 -0.42 -3.16 3.93
CA VAL A 35 -1.11 -3.77 2.79
C VAL A 35 -0.41 -3.43 1.48
N VAL A 36 -0.02 -2.18 1.25
CA VAL A 36 0.70 -1.74 0.04
C VAL A 36 2.04 -2.45 -0.10
N VAL A 37 2.82 -2.50 0.98
CA VAL A 37 4.11 -3.18 1.01
C VAL A 37 3.92 -4.68 0.76
N LEU A 38 2.98 -5.32 1.47
CA LEU A 38 2.69 -6.74 1.28
C LEU A 38 2.22 -7.04 -0.14
N SER A 39 1.34 -6.23 -0.72
CA SER A 39 0.90 -6.38 -2.12
C SER A 39 2.09 -6.27 -3.07
N PHE A 40 2.92 -5.23 -2.93
CA PHE A 40 4.14 -5.07 -3.74
C PHE A 40 5.04 -6.29 -3.65
N PHE A 41 5.35 -6.76 -2.44
CA PHE A 41 6.17 -7.95 -2.24
C PHE A 41 5.48 -9.22 -2.73
N LEU A 42 4.16 -9.37 -2.58
CA LEU A 42 3.44 -10.56 -3.03
C LEU A 42 3.53 -10.68 -4.56
N PHE A 43 3.25 -9.60 -5.30
CA PHE A 43 3.39 -9.59 -6.76
C PHE A 43 4.85 -9.75 -7.22
N ARG A 44 5.83 -9.31 -6.41
CA ARG A 44 7.27 -9.40 -6.73
C ARG A 44 7.92 -10.74 -6.36
N VAL A 45 7.44 -11.38 -5.30
CA VAL A 45 7.96 -12.63 -4.71
C VAL A 45 7.26 -13.85 -5.29
N LEU A 46 6.18 -13.68 -6.06
CA LEU A 46 5.67 -14.74 -6.93
C LEU A 46 6.86 -15.32 -7.73
N PRO A 47 7.14 -16.62 -7.64
CA PRO A 47 8.29 -17.25 -8.27
C PRO A 47 8.04 -17.30 -9.78
N GLY A 48 8.36 -16.20 -10.45
CA GLY A 48 8.07 -16.03 -11.85
C GLY A 48 8.38 -14.60 -12.23
N ASP A 49 9.56 -14.41 -12.80
CA ASP A 49 9.84 -13.26 -13.65
C ASP A 49 8.58 -13.03 -14.51
N PRO A 50 7.86 -11.90 -14.37
CA PRO A 50 6.61 -11.67 -15.08
C PRO A 50 6.80 -11.81 -16.58
N VAL A 51 8.03 -11.61 -17.07
CA VAL A 51 8.41 -11.89 -18.45
C VAL A 51 8.34 -13.39 -18.78
N LEU A 52 8.74 -14.28 -17.86
CA LEU A 52 8.66 -15.74 -18.05
C LEU A 52 7.22 -16.27 -17.95
N THR A 53 6.35 -15.68 -17.13
CA THR A 53 4.92 -16.05 -17.08
C THR A 53 4.14 -15.47 -18.27
N MET A 54 4.44 -14.25 -18.71
CA MET A 54 3.82 -13.66 -19.92
C MET A 54 4.20 -14.43 -21.19
N THR A 55 5.38 -15.03 -21.24
CA THR A 55 5.83 -15.78 -22.42
C THR A 55 5.25 -17.18 -22.52
N ARG A 56 4.55 -17.71 -21.49
CA ARG A 56 3.90 -19.04 -21.49
C ARG A 56 4.75 -20.15 -22.11
N GLY A 57 6.07 -20.14 -21.87
CA GLY A 57 6.98 -21.15 -22.44
C GLY A 57 7.31 -20.98 -23.93
N ARG A 58 6.96 -19.86 -24.58
CA ARG A 58 7.53 -19.47 -25.88
C ARG A 58 8.97 -19.01 -25.66
N PRO A 59 9.97 -19.51 -26.41
CA PRO A 59 11.31 -18.97 -26.36
C PRO A 59 11.28 -17.55 -26.94
N VAL A 60 11.20 -16.56 -26.06
CA VAL A 60 11.33 -15.15 -26.43
C VAL A 60 12.81 -14.83 -26.43
N GLY A 61 13.30 -14.28 -27.55
CA GLY A 61 14.72 -13.99 -27.72
C GLY A 61 15.24 -13.13 -26.57
N ALA A 62 16.48 -13.37 -26.13
CA ALA A 62 17.08 -12.67 -24.99
C ALA A 62 17.01 -11.13 -25.13
N GLN A 63 17.07 -10.62 -26.36
CA GLN A 63 16.89 -9.20 -26.68
C GLN A 63 15.49 -8.67 -26.34
N GLN A 64 14.46 -9.46 -26.63
CA GLN A 64 13.07 -9.08 -26.42
C GLN A 64 12.67 -9.19 -24.93
N ILE A 65 13.29 -10.12 -24.20
CA ILE A 65 13.23 -10.15 -22.73
C ILE A 65 13.88 -8.90 -22.12
N ALA A 66 15.03 -8.48 -22.64
CA ALA A 66 15.71 -7.27 -22.17
C ALA A 66 14.90 -6.00 -22.46
N GLU A 67 14.27 -5.89 -23.64
CA GLU A 67 13.36 -4.79 -23.94
C GLU A 67 12.13 -4.78 -23.02
N LEU A 68 11.54 -5.95 -22.73
CA LEU A 68 10.42 -6.04 -21.78
C LEU A 68 10.84 -5.64 -20.36
N ARG A 69 12.04 -6.05 -19.91
CA ARG A 69 12.57 -5.64 -18.60
C ARG A 69 12.82 -4.13 -18.52
N ALA A 70 13.32 -3.54 -19.60
CA ALA A 70 13.49 -2.09 -19.69
C ALA A 70 12.13 -1.36 -19.67
N GLN A 71 11.14 -1.85 -20.41
CA GLN A 71 9.78 -1.28 -20.46
C GLN A 71 9.05 -1.40 -19.12
N LEU A 72 9.19 -2.54 -18.43
CA LEU A 72 8.61 -2.77 -17.10
C LEU A 72 9.42 -2.12 -15.97
N GLY A 73 10.52 -1.42 -16.28
CA GLY A 73 11.38 -0.78 -15.29
C GLY A 73 12.10 -1.75 -14.35
N LEU A 74 12.16 -3.04 -14.71
CA LEU A 74 12.80 -4.11 -13.93
C LEU A 74 14.32 -3.94 -13.83
N ASP A 75 14.93 -3.19 -14.77
CA ASP A 75 16.35 -2.80 -14.76
C ASP A 75 16.70 -1.71 -13.74
N ARG A 76 15.71 -1.06 -13.11
CA ARG A 76 15.96 -0.01 -12.11
C ARG A 76 16.31 -0.61 -10.75
N SER A 77 16.99 0.14 -9.89
CA SER A 77 17.23 -0.29 -8.51
C SER A 77 15.91 -0.54 -7.76
N LEU A 78 15.88 -1.51 -6.83
CA LEU A 78 14.67 -1.84 -6.04
C LEU A 78 13.97 -0.62 -5.40
N PRO A 79 14.70 0.35 -4.82
CA PRO A 79 14.08 1.56 -4.28
C PRO A 79 13.39 2.41 -5.35
N ALA A 80 13.98 2.52 -6.55
CA ALA A 80 13.39 3.27 -7.65
C ALA A 80 12.13 2.58 -8.22
N GLN A 81 12.10 1.25 -8.21
CA GLN A 81 10.91 0.48 -8.60
C GLN A 81 9.77 0.67 -7.60
N PHE A 82 10.09 0.67 -6.30
CA PHE A 82 9.10 0.94 -5.25
C PHE A 82 8.58 2.38 -5.29
N ALA A 83 9.45 3.36 -5.56
CA ALA A 83 9.05 4.76 -5.71
C ALA A 83 8.11 4.97 -6.91
N GLY A 84 8.36 4.30 -8.04
CA GLY A 84 7.47 4.29 -9.19
C GLY A 84 6.09 3.71 -8.84
N TYR A 85 6.07 2.50 -8.25
CA TYR A 85 4.84 1.87 -7.81
C TYR A 85 4.03 2.73 -6.82
N LEU A 86 4.70 3.43 -5.89
CA LEU A 86 4.04 4.38 -5.01
C LEU A 86 3.44 5.57 -5.75
N ALA A 87 4.13 6.10 -6.76
CA ALA A 87 3.62 7.20 -7.57
C ALA A 87 2.38 6.77 -8.38
N ASP A 88 2.42 5.59 -8.99
CA ASP A 88 1.30 5.02 -9.75
C ASP A 88 0.09 4.76 -8.83
N LEU A 89 0.33 4.16 -7.65
CA LEU A 89 -0.69 3.94 -6.64
C LEU A 89 -1.35 5.23 -6.15
N LEU A 90 -0.57 6.31 -5.98
CA LEU A 90 -1.09 7.63 -5.60
C LEU A 90 -1.93 8.27 -6.72
N HIS A 91 -1.69 7.91 -7.97
CA HIS A 91 -2.50 8.31 -9.12
C HIS A 91 -3.68 7.36 -9.38
N GLY A 92 -3.83 6.30 -8.58
CA GLY A 92 -4.87 5.28 -8.75
C GLY A 92 -4.57 4.28 -9.88
N ASP A 93 -3.36 4.30 -10.41
CA ASP A 93 -2.88 3.37 -11.42
C ASP A 93 -2.21 2.18 -10.70
N LEU A 94 -2.89 1.03 -10.71
CA LEU A 94 -2.43 -0.17 -10.01
C LEU A 94 -1.57 -1.09 -10.89
N GLY A 95 -1.16 -0.59 -12.06
CA GLY A 95 -0.52 -1.37 -13.11
C GLY A 95 -1.50 -1.85 -14.18
#